data_AF-A0ABD3MI07-F1
#
_entry.id   AF-A0ABD3MI07-F1
#
_cell.length_a   1.000
_cell.length_b   1.000
_cell.length_c   1.000
_cell.angle_alpha   90.00
_cell.angle_beta   90.00
_cell.angle_gamma   90.00
#
_symmetry.space_group_name_H-M   'P 1'
#
loop_
_entity.id
_entity.type
_entity.pdbx_description
1 polymer ?
#
loop_
_entity_poly.entity_id
_entity_poly.type
_entity_poly.pdbx_seq_one_letter_code
_entity_poly.pdbx_strand_id
1 'polypeptide(L)'
;MNAEASTASESKEITNDEGSSFQWTAVTVLISIAVFILAGIFEIMGGWLVWAAIKGTNDRDGTFSKKPWYYALFGSLVLVAYGFIPCLQPSALSDGFGRIYAAYGGYFIVLSFLLAWALEGESAKPDIGDLVGGAISLAGVFVIMFWPGR
;
A
#
# COMPACT_ATOMS: atom_id res chain seq x y z
N MET A 1 -61.79 -0.09 -3.87
CA MET A 1 -60.95 -1.30 -3.72
C MET A 1 -60.01 -1.35 -4.91
N ASN A 2 -58.93 -0.54 -4.93
CA ASN A 2 -57.86 -0.50 -5.98
C ASN A 2 -56.81 0.60 -5.71
N ALA A 3 -57.02 1.54 -4.76
CA ALA A 3 -56.04 2.57 -4.45
C ALA A 3 -54.89 2.09 -3.53
N GLU A 4 -55.16 1.19 -2.58
CA GLU A 4 -54.16 0.65 -1.64
C GLU A 4 -53.14 -0.30 -2.29
N ALA A 5 -53.52 -0.96 -3.38
CA ALA A 5 -52.61 -1.87 -4.11
C ALA A 5 -51.54 -1.11 -4.91
N SER A 6 -51.84 0.11 -5.36
CA SER A 6 -50.91 0.97 -6.12
C SER A 6 -49.89 1.63 -5.20
N THR A 7 -50.33 2.14 -4.05
CA THR A 7 -49.44 2.78 -3.05
C THR A 7 -48.50 1.79 -2.37
N ALA A 8 -48.91 0.52 -2.20
CA ALA A 8 -48.05 -0.54 -1.65
C ALA A 8 -46.99 -1.06 -2.63
N SER A 9 -47.22 -0.92 -3.94
CA SER A 9 -46.22 -1.24 -4.98
C SER A 9 -45.19 -0.12 -5.08
N GLU A 10 -45.65 1.13 -5.05
CA GLU A 10 -44.81 2.33 -5.13
C GLU A 10 -43.94 2.50 -3.87
N SER A 11 -44.46 2.17 -2.68
CA SER A 11 -43.66 2.18 -1.44
C SER A 11 -42.62 1.06 -1.37
N LYS A 12 -42.81 -0.03 -2.12
CA LYS A 12 -41.84 -1.14 -2.21
C LYS A 12 -40.71 -0.84 -3.18
N GLU A 13 -40.97 -0.01 -4.19
CA GLU A 13 -39.96 0.40 -5.17
C GLU A 13 -39.01 1.44 -4.57
N ILE A 14 -39.54 2.38 -3.76
CA ILE A 14 -38.76 3.45 -3.11
C ILE A 14 -37.83 2.93 -1.99
N THR A 15 -38.08 1.74 -1.43
CA THR A 15 -37.20 1.15 -0.40
C THR A 15 -36.00 0.37 -0.95
N ASN A 16 -35.84 0.26 -2.28
CA ASN A 16 -34.72 -0.50 -2.87
C ASN A 16 -33.51 0.35 -3.28
N ASP A 17 -33.53 1.67 -3.06
CA ASP A 17 -32.45 2.59 -3.45
C ASP A 17 -31.53 3.04 -2.30
N GLU A 18 -31.69 2.49 -1.09
CA GLU A 18 -30.86 2.80 0.09
C GLU A 18 -29.88 1.67 0.41
N GLY A 19 -29.19 1.22 -0.62
CA GLY A 19 -28.23 0.15 -0.52
C GLY A 19 -27.41 0.05 -1.78
N SER A 20 -26.70 1.12 -2.15
CA SER A 20 -25.48 0.97 -2.96
C SER A 20 -24.49 0.17 -2.12
N SER A 21 -24.75 -1.14 -2.01
CA SER A 21 -23.82 -2.13 -1.50
C SER A 21 -22.52 -1.82 -2.22
N PHE A 22 -21.49 -1.45 -1.45
CA PHE A 22 -20.17 -1.27 -1.99
C PHE A 22 -19.78 -2.59 -2.66
N GLN A 23 -19.97 -2.67 -3.98
CA GLN A 23 -19.78 -3.89 -4.74
C GLN A 23 -18.28 -4.07 -4.84
N TRP A 24 -17.77 -4.99 -4.03
CA TRP A 24 -16.41 -5.48 -4.09
C TRP A 24 -16.16 -6.18 -5.42
N THR A 25 -15.93 -5.35 -6.43
CA THR A 25 -15.55 -5.83 -7.75
C THR A 25 -14.06 -6.18 -7.69
N ALA A 26 -13.63 -7.25 -8.35
CA ALA A 26 -12.21 -7.57 -8.50
C ALA A 26 -11.40 -6.36 -9.02
N VAL A 27 -12.04 -5.51 -9.82
CA VAL A 27 -11.52 -4.21 -10.28
C VAL A 27 -11.22 -3.26 -9.11
N THR A 28 -12.11 -3.12 -8.14
CA THR A 28 -11.92 -2.25 -6.96
C THR A 28 -10.80 -2.75 -6.05
N VAL A 29 -10.69 -4.07 -5.89
CA VAL A 29 -9.58 -4.71 -5.17
C VAL A 29 -8.26 -4.47 -5.90
N LEU A 30 -8.24 -4.65 -7.22
CA LEU A 30 -7.05 -4.44 -8.04
C LEU A 30 -6.61 -2.96 -8.03
N ILE A 31 -7.55 -2.02 -8.12
CA ILE A 31 -7.27 -0.58 -7.98
C ILE A 31 -6.70 -0.26 -6.59
N SER A 32 -7.28 -0.84 -5.54
CA SER A 32 -6.79 -0.65 -4.17
C SER A 32 -5.34 -1.15 -4.04
N ILE A 33 -5.04 -2.34 -4.56
CA ILE A 33 -3.68 -2.90 -4.60
C ILE A 33 -2.75 -2.00 -5.40
N ALA A 34 -3.17 -1.52 -6.57
CA ALA A 34 -2.36 -0.66 -7.43
C ALA A 34 -2.03 0.69 -6.77
N VAL A 35 -3.03 1.33 -6.15
CA VAL A 35 -2.85 2.56 -5.36
C VAL A 35 -1.91 2.30 -4.18
N PHE A 36 -2.00 1.13 -3.56
CA PHE A 36 -1.13 0.76 -2.44
C PHE A 36 0.32 0.51 -2.85
N ILE A 37 0.55 -0.19 -3.97
CA ILE A 37 1.90 -0.38 -4.53
C ILE A 37 2.50 0.98 -4.87
N LEU A 38 1.71 1.85 -5.51
CA LEU A 38 2.13 3.21 -5.81
C LEU A 38 2.46 3.99 -4.54
N ALA A 39 1.62 3.89 -3.51
CA ALA A 39 1.84 4.50 -2.21
C ALA A 39 3.16 4.01 -1.58
N GLY A 40 3.42 2.71 -1.60
CA GLY A 40 4.66 2.14 -1.06
C GLY A 40 5.90 2.57 -1.83
N ILE A 41 5.80 2.73 -3.15
CA ILE A 41 6.86 3.35 -3.94
C ILE A 41 7.10 4.78 -3.44
N PHE A 42 6.05 5.59 -3.26
CA PHE A 42 6.19 6.96 -2.76
C PHE A 42 6.78 7.04 -1.36
N GLU A 43 6.39 6.16 -0.44
CA GLU A 43 6.92 6.11 0.92
C GLU A 43 8.42 5.80 0.93
N ILE A 44 8.82 4.71 0.27
CA ILE A 44 10.23 4.29 0.21
C ILE A 44 11.05 5.34 -0.53
N MET A 45 10.51 5.90 -1.62
CA MET A 45 11.18 6.96 -2.35
C MET A 45 11.36 8.22 -1.51
N GLY A 46 10.31 8.71 -0.84
CA GLY A 46 10.40 9.90 -0.02
C GLY A 46 11.33 9.70 1.17
N GLY A 47 11.33 8.51 1.79
CA GLY A 47 12.22 8.15 2.89
C GLY A 47 13.67 8.13 2.42
N TRP A 48 13.92 7.54 1.25
CA TRP A 48 15.23 7.56 0.60
C TRP A 48 15.70 8.98 0.26
N LEU A 49 14.83 9.85 -0.25
CA LEU A 49 15.18 11.26 -0.55
C LEU A 49 15.64 12.01 0.71
N VAL A 50 14.94 11.81 1.83
CA VAL A 50 15.31 12.39 3.14
C VAL A 50 16.63 11.80 3.62
N TRP A 51 16.79 10.48 3.54
CA TRP A 51 18.03 9.79 3.89
C TRP A 51 19.21 10.34 3.09
N ALA A 52 19.08 10.42 1.77
CA ALA A 52 20.11 10.87 0.85
C ALA A 52 20.54 12.32 1.12
N ALA A 53 19.64 13.19 1.58
CA ALA A 53 19.95 14.57 1.93
C ALA A 53 20.67 14.71 3.27
N ILE A 54 20.30 13.91 4.27
CA ILE A 54 20.86 13.99 5.63
C ILE A 54 22.16 13.20 5.74
N LYS A 55 22.11 11.92 5.36
CA LYS A 55 23.21 10.96 5.54
C LYS A 55 24.14 10.90 4.33
N GLY A 56 23.74 11.44 3.19
CA GLY A 56 24.43 11.18 1.92
C GLY A 56 24.11 9.77 1.41
N THR A 57 24.28 9.56 0.11
CA THR A 57 24.09 8.23 -0.49
C THR A 57 25.30 7.90 -1.33
N ASN A 58 25.58 6.60 -1.44
CA ASN A 58 26.51 6.11 -2.44
C ASN A 58 25.79 6.20 -3.79
N ASP A 59 26.38 6.91 -4.74
CA ASP A 59 25.91 6.83 -6.12
C ASP A 59 26.25 5.45 -6.70
N ARG A 60 25.69 5.13 -7.88
CA ARG A 60 25.86 3.83 -8.54
C ARG A 60 27.34 3.45 -8.77
N ASP A 61 28.23 4.44 -8.83
CA ASP A 61 29.67 4.26 -8.98
C ASP A 61 30.42 4.09 -7.64
N GLY A 62 29.70 3.93 -6.51
CA GLY A 62 30.27 3.81 -5.16
C GLY A 62 30.82 5.12 -4.59
N THR A 63 30.62 6.25 -5.29
CA THR A 63 31.04 7.58 -4.83
C THR A 63 30.02 8.14 -3.84
N PHE A 64 30.49 8.54 -2.66
CA PHE A 64 29.64 9.14 -1.64
C PHE A 64 29.33 10.62 -1.99
N SER A 65 28.07 10.90 -2.32
CA SER A 65 27.60 12.25 -2.64
C SER A 65 26.50 12.67 -1.68
N LYS A 66 26.64 13.87 -1.11
CA LYS A 66 25.59 14.47 -0.27
C LYS A 66 24.59 15.21 -1.16
N LYS A 67 23.33 14.74 -1.18
CA LYS A 67 22.26 15.43 -1.92
C LYS A 67 21.95 16.80 -1.28
N PRO A 68 21.57 17.81 -2.08
CA PRO A 68 21.21 19.12 -1.56
C PRO A 68 19.95 19.07 -0.67
N TRP A 69 19.83 20.01 0.26
CA TRP A 69 18.79 20.01 1.30
C TRP A 69 17.34 19.98 0.77
N TYR A 70 17.10 20.50 -0.43
CA TYR A 70 15.79 20.46 -1.08
C TYR A 70 15.26 19.03 -1.30
N TYR A 71 16.14 18.02 -1.41
CA TYR A 71 15.73 16.61 -1.48
C TYR A 71 15.05 16.16 -0.20
N ALA A 72 15.54 16.59 0.97
CA ALA A 72 14.88 16.31 2.23
C ALA A 72 13.51 16.99 2.31
N LEU A 73 13.41 18.24 1.87
CA LEU A 73 12.13 18.96 1.85
C LEU A 73 11.10 18.26 0.95
N PHE A 74 11.53 17.87 -0.26
CA PHE A 74 10.66 17.19 -1.21
C PHE A 74 10.28 15.79 -0.74
N GLY A 75 11.24 15.03 -0.20
CA GLY A 75 10.99 13.71 0.38
C GLY A 75 10.02 13.76 1.56
N SER A 76 10.18 14.73 2.47
CA SER A 76 9.23 14.95 3.57
C SER A 76 7.84 15.32 3.09
N LEU A 77 7.72 16.17 2.05
CA LEU A 77 6.43 16.52 1.47
C LEU A 77 5.74 15.31 0.85
N VAL A 78 6.50 14.47 0.15
CA VAL A 78 6.02 13.20 -0.40
C VAL A 78 5.57 12.24 0.69
N LEU A 79 6.29 12.16 1.82
CA LEU A 79 5.89 11.33 2.98
C LEU A 79 4.59 11.80 3.61
N VAL A 80 4.42 13.12 3.76
CA VAL A 80 3.18 13.70 4.26
C VAL A 80 2.02 13.36 3.32
N ALA A 81 2.21 13.52 2.01
CA ALA A 81 1.21 13.18 1.01
C ALA A 81 0.89 11.67 1.00
N TYR A 82 1.91 10.82 1.10
CA TYR A 82 1.77 9.38 1.21
C TYR A 82 0.88 8.98 2.37
N GLY A 83 1.02 9.60 3.55
CA GLY A 83 0.21 9.26 4.72
C GLY A 83 -1.31 9.33 4.49
N PHE A 84 -1.76 10.11 3.50
CA PHE A 84 -3.17 10.20 3.12
C PHE A 84 -3.60 9.15 2.07
N ILE A 85 -2.67 8.57 1.32
CA ILE A 85 -2.99 7.63 0.23
C ILE A 85 -3.60 6.30 0.75
N PRO A 86 -3.06 5.65 1.81
CA PRO A 86 -3.69 4.47 2.41
C PRO A 86 -5.08 4.73 2.98
N CYS A 87 -5.39 5.98 3.38
CA CYS A 87 -6.70 6.35 3.91
C CYS A 87 -7.80 6.41 2.84
N LEU A 88 -7.44 6.48 1.56
CA LEU A 88 -8.40 6.45 0.45
C LEU A 88 -8.83 5.02 0.10
N GLN A 89 -8.29 4.00 0.75
CA GLN A 89 -8.54 2.62 0.38
C GLN A 89 -9.96 2.19 0.82
N PRO A 90 -10.86 1.88 -0.12
CA PRO A 90 -12.23 1.48 0.19
C PRO A 90 -12.32 0.11 0.90
N SER A 91 -11.19 -0.63 0.91
CA SER A 91 -11.16 -2.04 1.22
C SER A 91 -10.92 -2.40 2.70
N ALA A 92 -10.92 -1.42 3.59
CA ALA A 92 -10.68 -1.65 5.01
C ALA A 92 -11.85 -2.36 5.73
N LEU A 93 -13.03 -2.45 5.11
CA LEU A 93 -14.28 -2.69 5.82
C LEU A 93 -14.75 -4.17 5.88
N SER A 94 -14.31 -5.09 5.01
CA SER A 94 -14.93 -6.42 4.88
C SER A 94 -14.15 -7.62 5.43
N ASP A 95 -12.82 -7.65 5.37
CA ASP A 95 -12.00 -8.84 5.71
C ASP A 95 -11.09 -8.67 6.96
N GLY A 96 -11.37 -7.65 7.76
CA GLY A 96 -10.56 -7.31 8.93
C GLY A 96 -9.30 -6.56 8.52
N PHE A 97 -9.39 -5.22 8.55
CA PHE A 97 -8.31 -4.27 8.25
C PHE A 97 -6.91 -4.74 8.70
N GLY A 98 -6.79 -5.29 9.91
CA GLY A 98 -5.52 -5.74 10.46
C GLY A 98 -4.84 -6.91 9.74
N ARG A 99 -5.59 -7.87 9.18
CA ARG A 99 -4.98 -9.05 8.51
C ARG A 99 -4.42 -8.69 7.14
N ILE A 100 -5.19 -7.91 6.39
CA ILE A 100 -4.80 -7.38 5.09
C ILE A 100 -3.59 -6.45 5.25
N TYR A 101 -3.63 -5.55 6.24
CA TYR A 101 -2.51 -4.65 6.53
C TYR A 101 -1.25 -5.38 6.99
N ALA A 102 -1.39 -6.45 7.78
CA ALA A 102 -0.25 -7.29 8.17
C ALA A 102 0.34 -8.07 6.98
N ALA A 103 -0.49 -8.57 6.07
CA ALA A 103 -0.04 -9.20 4.83
C ALA A 103 0.75 -8.22 3.93
N TYR A 104 0.34 -6.95 3.89
CA TYR A 104 1.07 -5.92 3.15
C TYR A 104 2.44 -5.60 3.71
N GLY A 105 2.63 -5.70 5.03
CA GLY A 105 3.94 -5.45 5.66
C GLY A 105 5.05 -6.31 5.07
N GLY A 106 4.78 -7.58 4.76
CA GLY A 106 5.78 -8.45 4.14
C GLY A 106 6.04 -8.14 2.65
N TYR A 107 5.03 -7.69 1.92
CA TYR A 107 5.22 -7.18 0.56
C TYR A 107 6.14 -5.94 0.55
N PHE A 108 5.94 -5.05 1.53
CA PHE A 108 6.73 -3.83 1.67
C PHE A 108 8.22 -4.11 1.88
N ILE A 109 8.55 -5.18 2.60
CA ILE A 109 9.93 -5.61 2.84
C ILE A 109 10.60 -6.01 1.52
N VAL A 110 9.93 -6.81 0.68
CA VAL A 110 10.48 -7.17 -0.64
C VAL A 110 10.59 -5.95 -1.55
N LEU A 111 9.58 -5.07 -1.54
CA LEU A 111 9.60 -3.83 -2.31
C LEU A 111 10.77 -2.93 -1.89
N SER A 112 11.08 -2.88 -0.60
CA SER A 112 12.19 -2.10 -0.05
C SER A 112 13.54 -2.56 -0.57
N PHE A 113 13.79 -3.87 -0.63
CA PHE A 113 15.02 -4.40 -1.21
C PHE A 113 15.11 -4.13 -2.72
N LEU A 114 14.00 -4.29 -3.45
CA LEU A 114 13.98 -4.02 -4.89
C LEU A 114 14.21 -2.55 -5.22
N LEU A 115 13.58 -1.64 -4.48
CA LEU A 115 13.75 -0.19 -4.69
C LEU A 115 15.12 0.29 -4.25
N ALA A 116 15.64 -0.19 -3.12
CA ALA A 116 17.01 0.11 -2.71
C ALA A 116 18.01 -0.32 -3.79
N TRP A 117 17.84 -1.52 -4.35
CA TRP A 117 18.65 -1.98 -5.47
C TRP A 117 18.48 -1.11 -6.74
N ALA A 118 17.25 -0.68 -7.05
CA ALA A 118 17.00 0.18 -8.21
C ALA A 118 17.63 1.59 -8.07
N LEU A 119 17.69 2.12 -6.85
CA LEU A 119 18.22 3.46 -6.55
C LEU A 119 19.74 3.47 -6.42
N GLU A 120 20.31 2.55 -5.65
CA GLU A 120 21.75 2.48 -5.34
C GLU A 120 22.54 1.54 -6.27
N GLY A 121 21.87 0.69 -7.06
CA GLY A 121 22.54 -0.25 -7.96
C GLY A 121 23.36 -1.30 -7.21
N GLU A 122 24.58 -1.58 -7.65
CA GLU A 122 25.44 -2.62 -7.03
C GLU A 122 25.75 -2.37 -5.56
N SER A 123 25.67 -1.12 -5.09
CA SER A 123 25.91 -0.76 -3.68
C SER A 123 24.81 -1.24 -2.72
N ALA A 124 23.60 -1.53 -3.23
CA ALA A 124 22.48 -2.07 -2.44
C ALA A 124 21.98 -3.40 -3.02
N LYS A 125 22.90 -4.19 -3.57
CA LYS A 125 22.57 -5.54 -4.05
C LYS A 125 22.05 -6.37 -2.86
N PRO A 126 20.84 -6.96 -2.95
CA PRO A 126 20.29 -7.76 -1.87
C PRO A 126 21.24 -8.91 -1.55
N ASP A 127 21.64 -9.01 -0.28
CA ASP A 127 22.46 -10.13 0.18
C ASP A 127 21.60 -11.39 0.36
N ILE A 128 22.25 -12.55 0.46
CA ILE A 128 21.59 -13.82 0.80
C ILE A 128 20.82 -13.66 2.12
N GLY A 129 21.35 -12.90 3.09
CA GLY A 129 20.65 -12.55 4.32
C GLY A 129 19.33 -11.78 4.09
N ASP A 130 19.35 -10.77 3.21
CA ASP A 130 18.17 -9.98 2.86
C ASP A 130 17.12 -10.81 2.13
N LEU A 131 17.58 -11.72 1.26
CA LEU A 131 16.70 -12.62 0.51
C LEU A 131 16.03 -13.64 1.44
N VAL A 132 16.77 -14.18 2.41
CA VAL A 132 16.23 -15.09 3.45
C VAL A 132 15.27 -14.32 4.37
N GLY A 133 15.62 -13.11 4.80
CA GLY A 133 14.76 -12.26 5.62
C GLY A 133 13.46 -11.89 4.89
N GLY A 134 13.55 -11.53 3.61
CA GLY A 134 12.40 -11.29 2.74
C GLY A 134 11.53 -12.55 2.59
N ALA A 135 12.13 -13.72 2.39
CA ALA A 135 11.41 -14.98 2.30
C ALA A 135 10.69 -15.36 3.60
N ILE A 136 11.32 -15.16 4.76
CA ILE A 136 10.71 -15.38 6.08
C ILE A 136 9.54 -14.42 6.30
N SER A 137 9.71 -13.15 5.94
CA SER A 137 8.65 -12.15 6.02
C SER A 137 7.45 -12.54 5.15
N LEU A 138 7.70 -12.97 3.91
CA LEU A 138 6.67 -13.51 3.02
C LEU A 138 5.98 -14.75 3.62
N ALA A 139 6.76 -15.66 4.21
CA ALA A 139 6.20 -16.84 4.88
C ALA A 139 5.28 -16.44 6.04
N GLY A 140 5.64 -15.41 6.81
CA GLY A 140 4.77 -14.84 7.85
C GLY A 140 3.46 -14.28 7.29
N VAL A 141 3.52 -13.59 6.15
CA VAL A 141 2.33 -13.13 5.42
C VAL A 141 1.46 -14.30 4.98
N PHE A 142 2.06 -15.34 4.41
CA PHE A 142 1.35 -16.56 4.02
C PHE A 142 0.69 -17.22 5.23
N VAL A 143 1.37 -17.28 6.38
CA VAL A 143 0.76 -17.78 7.61
C VAL A 143 -0.44 -16.91 8.00
N ILE A 144 -0.33 -15.59 8.06
CA ILE A 144 -1.45 -14.70 8.47
C ILE A 144 -2.65 -14.81 7.52
N MET A 145 -2.38 -14.98 6.23
CA MET A 145 -3.41 -15.07 5.18
C MET A 145 -4.09 -16.44 5.16
N PHE A 146 -3.33 -17.53 5.27
CA PHE A 146 -3.84 -18.91 5.23
C PHE A 146 -4.21 -19.48 6.61
N TRP A 147 -3.86 -18.80 7.70
CA TRP A 147 -4.28 -19.21 9.03
C TRP A 147 -5.79 -18.98 9.16
N PRO A 148 -6.58 -20.04 9.38
CA PRO A 148 -8.02 -19.90 9.54
C PRO A 148 -8.31 -19.16 10.85
N GLY A 149 -8.58 -17.87 10.72
CA GLY A 149 -9.25 -17.09 11.75
C GLY A 149 -10.69 -17.59 11.89
N ARG A 150 -11.13 -17.77 13.13
CA ARG A 150 -12.47 -18.24 13.49
C ARG A 150 -13.55 -17.28 13.01
#